data_AF-A0A3A8FXS7-F1
#
_entry.id   AF-A0A3A8FXS7-F1
#
_cell.length_a   1.000
_cell.length_b   1.000
_cell.length_c   1.000
_cell.angle_alpha   90.00
_cell.angle_beta   90.00
_cell.angle_gamma   90.00
#
_symmetry.space_group_name_H-M   'P 1'
#
loop_
_entity.id
_entity.type
_entity.pdbx_description
1 polymer ?
#
loop_
_entity_poly.entity_id
_entity_poly.type
_entity_poly.pdbx_seq_one_letter_code
_entity_poly.pdbx_strand_id
1 'polypeptide(L)'
;MSNDKSRDAISEAAIPQRNNPVEVVKSGSPIDVILWVIALILLVGAMMVSQYLPAYWAPANDVWVRVGVILACIIVALGLLYATHQGKGFVRLLKDSRIELRRVTWPTKQETVTTSWQVLAVVVIASILLWCFDYILGWLMKFIIG
;
A
#
# COMPACT_ATOMS: atom_id res chain seq x y z
N MET A 1 49.10 -2.52 -23.91
CA MET A 1 47.79 -3.18 -23.66
C MET A 1 47.38 -3.25 -22.18
N SER A 2 48.05 -2.56 -21.23
CA SER A 2 47.79 -2.72 -19.78
C SER A 2 46.86 -1.66 -19.16
N ASN A 3 46.50 -0.60 -19.90
CA ASN A 3 45.85 0.58 -19.33
C ASN A 3 44.32 0.62 -19.52
N ASP A 4 43.74 -0.39 -20.19
CA ASP A 4 42.30 -0.47 -20.43
C ASP A 4 41.59 -1.11 -19.23
N LYS A 5 42.14 -2.23 -18.74
CA LYS A 5 41.62 -2.98 -17.58
C LYS A 5 41.51 -2.16 -16.29
N SER A 6 42.36 -1.14 -16.11
CA SER A 6 42.28 -0.26 -14.95
C SER A 6 41.13 0.74 -15.05
N ARG A 7 40.71 1.14 -16.25
CA ARG A 7 39.65 2.14 -16.48
C ARG A 7 38.27 1.53 -16.25
N ASP A 8 38.12 0.28 -16.68
CA ASP A 8 36.90 -0.52 -16.44
C ASP A 8 36.69 -0.76 -14.94
N ALA A 9 37.77 -1.01 -14.19
CA ALA A 9 37.70 -1.22 -12.74
C ALA A 9 37.25 0.01 -11.92
N ILE A 10 37.50 1.23 -12.42
CA ILE A 10 37.02 2.48 -11.78
C ILE A 10 35.59 2.82 -12.21
N SER A 11 35.18 2.39 -13.41
CA SER A 11 33.80 2.54 -13.90
C SER A 11 32.83 1.57 -13.22
N GLU A 12 33.31 0.38 -12.82
CA GLU A 12 32.55 -0.63 -12.07
C GLU A 12 32.51 -0.35 -10.56
N ALA A 13 33.30 0.60 -10.06
CA ALA A 13 33.24 1.03 -8.68
C ALA A 13 31.90 1.75 -8.45
N ALA A 14 30.93 1.02 -7.89
CA ALA A 14 29.63 1.54 -7.48
C ALA A 14 29.85 2.83 -6.68
N ILE A 15 29.44 3.96 -7.26
CA ILE A 15 29.54 5.27 -6.62
C ILE A 15 28.83 5.14 -5.27
N PRO A 16 29.49 5.41 -4.13
CA PRO A 16 28.85 5.32 -2.83
C PRO A 16 27.68 6.31 -2.79
N GLN A 17 26.46 5.80 -2.94
CA GLN A 17 25.21 6.56 -2.86
C GLN A 17 24.97 6.94 -1.40
N ARG A 18 25.74 7.92 -0.91
CA ARG A 18 25.78 8.40 0.49
C ARG A 18 24.43 8.85 1.06
N ASN A 19 23.37 8.90 0.25
CA ASN A 19 22.04 9.37 0.60
C ASN A 19 20.93 8.52 -0.07
N ASN A 20 21.16 7.23 -0.24
CA ASN A 20 20.15 6.32 -0.81
C ASN A 20 18.92 6.26 0.12
N PRO A 21 17.74 6.70 -0.34
CA PRO A 21 16.53 6.68 0.48
C PRO A 21 16.13 5.25 0.92
N VAL A 22 16.62 4.21 0.24
CA VAL A 22 16.44 2.80 0.62
C VAL A 22 17.21 2.45 1.91
N GLU A 23 18.40 3.02 2.12
CA GLU A 23 19.19 2.80 3.35
C GLU A 23 18.65 3.58 4.55
N VAL A 24 18.06 4.75 4.30
CA VAL A 24 17.36 5.58 5.30
C VAL A 24 16.17 4.83 5.90
N VAL A 25 15.46 4.02 5.09
CA VAL A 25 14.36 3.15 5.55
C VAL A 25 14.89 1.95 6.34
N LYS A 26 16.04 1.39 5.94
CA LYS A 26 16.66 0.23 6.59
C LYS A 26 17.33 0.55 7.93
N SER A 27 17.74 1.81 8.12
CA SER A 27 18.36 2.30 9.35
C SER A 27 17.28 2.62 10.39
N GLY A 28 16.86 1.63 11.17
CA GLY A 28 15.90 1.81 12.26
C GLY A 28 16.57 2.40 13.49
N SER A 29 16.17 3.63 13.87
CA SER A 29 16.53 4.18 15.19
C SER A 29 15.58 3.60 16.25
N PRO A 30 16.04 3.27 17.47
CA PRO A 30 15.16 2.83 18.55
C PRO A 30 14.07 3.86 18.90
N ILE A 31 14.32 5.15 18.63
CA ILE A 31 13.34 6.23 18.78
C ILE A 31 12.19 6.10 17.77
N ASP A 32 12.45 5.63 16.56
CA ASP A 32 11.40 5.40 15.56
C ASP A 32 10.48 4.25 16.00
N VAL A 33 11.04 3.19 16.59
CA VAL A 33 10.25 2.07 17.13
C VAL A 33 9.31 2.54 18.24
N ILE A 34 9.80 3.42 19.12
CA ILE A 34 8.97 4.02 20.19
C ILE A 34 7.83 4.85 19.59
N LEU A 35 8.12 5.70 18.58
CA LEU A 35 7.11 6.50 17.89
C LEU A 35 6.06 5.62 17.18
N TRP A 36 6.47 4.51 16.58
CA TRP A 36 5.58 3.52 15.97
C TRP A 36 4.67 2.84 16.99
N VAL A 37 5.22 2.43 18.14
CA VAL A 37 4.44 1.83 19.23
C VAL A 37 3.41 2.83 19.77
N ILE A 38 3.82 4.10 19.98
CA ILE A 38 2.89 5.15 20.42
C ILE A 38 1.79 5.38 19.39
N ALA A 39 2.12 5.44 18.10
CA ALA A 39 1.12 5.60 17.03
C ALA A 39 0.14 4.41 16.98
N LEU A 40 0.62 3.19 17.16
CA LEU A 40 -0.21 1.98 17.20
C LEU A 40 -1.16 2.00 18.41
N ILE A 41 -0.65 2.32 19.60
CA ILE A 41 -1.47 2.46 20.82
C ILE A 41 -2.56 3.50 20.60
N LEU A 42 -2.22 4.62 19.96
CA LEU A 42 -3.15 5.72 19.71
C LEU A 42 -4.23 5.34 18.69
N LEU A 43 -3.90 4.56 17.66
CA LEU A 43 -4.89 4.01 16.71
C LEU A 43 -5.80 2.96 17.35
N VAL A 44 -5.25 2.05 18.16
CA VAL A 44 -6.07 1.07 18.91
C VAL A 44 -6.98 1.80 19.89
N GLY A 45 -6.45 2.81 20.59
CA GLY A 45 -7.22 3.70 21.46
C GLY A 45 -8.37 4.38 20.71
N ALA A 46 -8.13 4.87 19.49
CA ALA A 46 -9.16 5.50 18.66
C ALA A 46 -10.32 4.55 18.31
N MET A 47 -10.07 3.25 18.12
CA MET A 47 -11.14 2.25 17.91
C MET A 47 -12.00 2.08 19.16
N MET A 48 -11.35 2.12 20.33
CA MET A 48 -12.00 1.95 21.64
C MET A 48 -12.76 3.22 22.08
N VAL A 49 -12.46 4.39 21.53
CA VAL A 49 -13.17 5.66 21.83
C VAL A 49 -14.69 5.52 21.63
N SER A 50 -15.12 4.84 20.58
CA SER A 50 -16.56 4.71 20.28
C SER A 50 -17.35 3.95 21.36
N GLN A 51 -16.71 2.97 22.00
CA GLN A 51 -17.32 2.05 22.96
C GLN A 51 -17.20 2.55 24.40
N TYR A 52 -16.04 3.10 24.78
CA TYR A 52 -15.74 3.41 26.18
C TYR A 52 -15.92 4.90 26.53
N LEU A 53 -15.69 5.81 25.59
CA LEU A 53 -15.73 7.26 25.86
C LEU A 53 -17.11 7.79 26.34
N PRO A 54 -18.27 7.25 25.88
CA PRO A 54 -19.59 7.69 26.36
C PRO A 54 -19.85 7.38 27.83
N ALA A 55 -19.15 6.38 28.40
CA ALA A 55 -19.29 6.00 29.80
C ALA A 55 -18.50 6.93 30.76
N TYR A 56 -17.46 7.61 30.26
CA TYR A 56 -16.60 8.49 31.07
C TYR A 56 -16.83 9.98 30.80
N TRP A 57 -17.38 10.36 29.64
CA TRP A 57 -17.57 11.76 29.27
C TRP A 57 -18.94 11.99 28.61
N ALA A 58 -19.84 12.69 29.32
CA ALA A 58 -21.21 12.94 28.87
C ALA A 58 -21.33 13.64 27.49
N PRO A 59 -20.46 14.60 27.12
CA PRO A 59 -20.47 15.19 25.77
C PRO A 59 -20.05 14.20 24.67
N ALA A 60 -19.36 13.10 24.99
CA ALA A 60 -19.10 12.03 24.03
C ALA A 60 -20.35 11.21 23.71
N ASN A 61 -21.51 11.46 24.34
CA ASN A 61 -22.72 10.76 23.94
C ASN A 61 -23.16 11.18 22.52
N ASP A 62 -22.84 12.42 22.11
CA ASP A 62 -23.05 12.93 20.76
C ASP A 62 -22.06 12.30 19.75
N VAL A 63 -22.58 11.84 18.62
CA VAL A 63 -21.82 11.15 17.56
C VAL A 63 -20.77 12.07 16.95
N TRP A 64 -21.07 13.36 16.78
CA TRP A 64 -20.13 14.32 16.17
C TRP A 64 -18.87 14.52 17.00
N VAL A 65 -19.01 14.54 18.33
CA VAL A 65 -17.89 14.68 19.26
C VAL A 65 -17.00 13.44 19.22
N ARG A 66 -17.58 12.23 19.12
CA ARG A 66 -16.79 10.98 18.97
C ARG A 66 -15.98 10.98 17.68
N VAL A 67 -16.61 11.34 16.56
CA VAL A 67 -15.92 11.41 15.26
C VAL A 67 -14.79 12.44 15.32
N GLY A 68 -15.01 13.59 15.96
CA GLY A 68 -13.97 14.61 16.15
C GLY A 68 -12.77 14.10 16.96
N VAL A 69 -13.01 13.41 18.07
CA VAL A 69 -11.94 12.83 18.91
C VAL A 69 -11.17 11.73 18.16
N ILE A 70 -11.87 10.83 17.47
CA ILE A 70 -11.25 9.78 16.67
C ILE A 70 -10.38 10.40 15.56
N LEU A 71 -10.91 11.40 14.86
CA LEU A 71 -10.18 12.09 13.80
C LEU A 71 -8.94 12.80 14.35
N ALA A 72 -9.05 13.48 15.49
CA ALA A 72 -7.91 14.11 16.15
C ALA A 72 -6.83 13.09 16.53
N CYS A 73 -7.24 11.93 17.09
CA CYS A 73 -6.32 10.84 17.38
C CYS A 73 -5.60 10.35 16.11
N ILE A 74 -6.34 10.09 15.03
CA ILE A 74 -5.75 9.65 13.75
C ILE A 74 -4.75 10.69 13.22
N ILE A 75 -5.09 11.99 13.26
CA ILE A 75 -4.20 13.06 12.82
C ILE A 75 -2.90 13.08 13.65
N VAL A 76 -3.00 12.93 14.97
CA VAL A 76 -1.82 12.88 15.86
C VAL A 76 -0.96 11.64 15.56
N ALA A 77 -1.56 10.47 15.39
CA ALA A 77 -0.85 9.25 15.02
C ALA A 77 -0.10 9.42 13.69
N LEU A 78 -0.76 9.96 12.66
CA LEU A 78 -0.15 10.24 11.36
C LEU A 78 0.98 11.28 11.47
N GLY A 79 0.82 12.32 12.30
CA GLY A 79 1.85 13.30 12.58
C GLY A 79 3.09 12.69 13.23
N LEU A 80 2.90 11.82 14.21
CA LEU A 80 3.99 11.08 14.87
C LEU A 80 4.72 10.16 13.88
N LEU A 81 3.97 9.45 13.03
CA LEU A 81 4.55 8.60 11.99
C LEU A 81 5.31 9.42 10.94
N TYR A 82 4.81 10.60 10.55
CA TYR A 82 5.54 11.50 9.64
C TYR A 82 6.83 12.05 10.26
N ALA A 83 6.85 12.26 11.58
CA ALA A 83 8.03 12.74 12.28
C ALA A 83 9.17 11.72 12.34
N THR A 84 8.87 10.41 12.17
CA THR A 84 9.89 9.33 12.14
C THR A 84 10.87 9.49 10.98
N HIS A 85 12.08 8.96 11.17
CA HIS A 85 13.13 8.96 10.15
C HIS A 85 12.67 8.20 8.89
N GLN A 86 12.00 7.06 9.08
CA GLN A 86 11.42 6.26 8.02
C GLN A 86 10.29 7.00 7.29
N GLY A 87 9.44 7.75 8.01
CA GLY A 87 8.34 8.53 7.44
C GLY A 87 8.83 9.62 6.48
N LYS A 88 9.87 10.37 6.85
CA LYS A 88 10.50 11.38 5.98
C LYS A 88 11.18 10.76 4.77
N GLY A 89 11.84 9.61 4.94
CA GLY A 89 12.45 8.84 3.85
C GLY A 89 11.40 8.36 2.83
N PHE A 90 10.27 7.84 3.31
CA PHE A 90 9.16 7.41 2.46
C PHE A 90 8.54 8.56 1.66
N VAL A 91 8.37 9.73 2.26
CA VAL A 91 7.84 10.91 1.56
C VAL A 91 8.79 11.38 0.45
N ARG A 92 10.10 11.27 0.66
CA ARG A 92 11.09 11.54 -0.39
C ARG A 92 11.01 10.52 -1.52
N LEU A 93 10.91 9.22 -1.20
CA LEU A 93 10.70 8.15 -2.19
C LEU A 93 9.43 8.37 -3.02
N LEU A 94 8.33 8.81 -2.41
CA LEU A 94 7.10 9.12 -3.12
C LEU A 94 7.28 10.27 -4.11
N LYS A 95 8.02 11.33 -3.72
CA LYS A 95 8.34 12.45 -4.61
C LYS A 95 9.20 11.97 -5.80
N ASP A 96 10.22 11.18 -5.53
CA ASP A 96 11.11 10.64 -6.56
C ASP A 96 10.35 9.70 -7.50
N SER A 97 9.47 8.84 -6.95
CA SER A 97 8.60 7.94 -7.71
C SER A 97 7.62 8.72 -8.61
N ARG A 98 7.10 9.87 -8.16
CA ARG A 98 6.22 10.72 -8.98
C ARG A 98 6.94 11.34 -10.17
N ILE A 99 8.22 11.66 -10.03
CA ILE A 99 9.05 12.16 -11.13
C ILE A 99 9.29 11.04 -12.15
N GLU A 100 9.56 9.82 -11.68
CA GLU A 100 9.76 8.66 -12.55
C GLU A 100 8.46 8.22 -13.24
N LEU A 101 7.33 8.27 -12.55
CA LEU A 101 5.99 8.02 -13.12
C LEU A 101 5.63 8.94 -14.28
N ARG A 102 6.20 10.16 -14.35
CA ARG A 102 6.02 11.06 -15.49
C ARG A 102 6.82 10.64 -16.72
N ARG A 103 7.84 9.81 -16.56
CA ARG A 103 8.63 9.23 -17.65
C ARG A 103 8.00 7.96 -18.20
N VAL A 104 7.04 7.37 -17.48
CA VAL A 104 6.23 6.28 -17.99
C VAL A 104 5.34 6.82 -19.09
N THR A 105 5.72 6.53 -20.32
CA THR A 105 4.89 6.75 -21.51
C THR A 105 3.72 5.79 -21.43
N TRP A 106 2.63 6.23 -20.80
CA TRP A 106 1.42 5.42 -20.72
C TRP A 106 0.95 5.06 -22.13
N PRO A 107 0.62 3.78 -22.36
CA PRO A 107 0.15 3.33 -23.66
C PRO A 107 -1.08 4.14 -24.06
N THR A 108 -1.22 4.39 -25.35
CA THR A 108 -2.39 5.07 -25.90
C THR A 108 -3.67 4.30 -25.55
N LYS A 109 -4.80 5.02 -25.43
CA LYS A 109 -6.10 4.41 -25.09
C LYS A 109 -6.49 3.30 -26.07
N GLN A 110 -6.03 3.40 -27.32
CA GLN A 110 -6.31 2.40 -28.34
C GLN A 110 -5.67 1.03 -28.00
N GLU A 111 -4.40 0.99 -27.62
CA GLU A 111 -3.72 -0.26 -27.27
C GLU A 111 -4.27 -0.87 -25.97
N THR A 112 -4.63 -0.02 -25.02
CA THR A 112 -5.26 -0.44 -23.76
C THR A 112 -6.61 -1.11 -24.01
N VAL A 113 -7.44 -0.54 -24.89
CA VAL A 113 -8.76 -1.08 -25.22
C VAL A 113 -8.64 -2.38 -26.01
N THR A 114 -7.71 -2.48 -26.96
CA THR A 114 -7.49 -3.71 -27.73
C THR A 114 -7.14 -4.88 -26.80
N THR A 115 -6.23 -4.67 -25.86
CA THR A 115 -5.82 -5.73 -24.91
C THR A 115 -6.95 -6.04 -23.92
N SER A 116 -7.68 -5.02 -23.45
CA SER A 116 -8.80 -5.20 -22.52
C SER A 116 -9.95 -5.99 -23.15
N TRP A 117 -10.26 -5.75 -24.42
CA TRP A 117 -11.31 -6.48 -25.14
C TRP A 117 -10.94 -7.95 -25.37
N GLN A 118 -9.66 -8.24 -25.65
CA GLN A 118 -9.17 -9.62 -25.75
C GLN A 118 -9.34 -10.37 -24.42
N VAL A 119 -8.94 -9.76 -23.29
CA VAL A 119 -9.13 -10.35 -21.96
C VAL A 119 -10.62 -10.54 -21.65
N LEU A 120 -11.45 -9.55 -21.96
CA LEU A 120 -12.90 -9.63 -21.75
C LEU A 120 -13.53 -10.79 -22.54
N ALA A 121 -13.13 -10.98 -23.80
CA ALA A 121 -13.60 -12.10 -24.61
C ALA A 121 -13.24 -13.46 -23.98
N VAL A 122 -12.00 -13.61 -23.49
CA VAL A 122 -11.57 -14.85 -22.81
C VAL A 122 -12.36 -15.07 -21.51
N VAL A 123 -12.60 -14.03 -20.72
CA VAL A 123 -13.39 -14.12 -19.47
C VAL A 123 -14.83 -14.52 -19.75
N VAL A 124 -15.46 -13.98 -20.80
CA VAL A 124 -16.82 -14.33 -21.21
C VAL A 124 -16.91 -15.79 -21.66
N ILE A 125 -15.94 -16.26 -22.44
CA ILE A 125 -15.91 -17.67 -22.86
C ILE A 125 -15.73 -18.58 -21.64
N ALA A 126 -14.79 -18.26 -20.75
CA ALA A 126 -14.54 -19.04 -19.54
C ALA A 126 -15.77 -19.07 -18.60
N SER A 127 -16.46 -17.93 -18.42
CA SER A 127 -17.65 -17.87 -17.57
C SER A 127 -18.81 -18.70 -18.13
N ILE A 128 -19.03 -18.68 -19.44
CA ILE A 128 -20.04 -19.52 -20.11
C ILE A 128 -19.71 -21.01 -19.96
N LEU A 129 -18.44 -21.38 -20.14
CA LEU A 129 -18.01 -22.78 -20.01
C LEU A 129 -18.18 -23.29 -18.58
N LEU A 130 -17.75 -22.51 -17.58
CA LEU A 130 -17.94 -22.87 -16.17
C LEU A 130 -19.43 -22.97 -15.83
N TRP A 131 -20.22 -21.97 -16.23
CA TRP A 131 -21.67 -22.00 -16.06
C TRP A 131 -22.27 -23.28 -16.65
N CYS A 132 -21.95 -23.64 -17.89
CA CYS A 132 -22.42 -24.89 -18.49
C CYS A 132 -22.02 -26.13 -17.68
N PHE A 133 -20.78 -26.18 -17.19
CA PHE A 133 -20.30 -27.27 -16.35
C PHE A 133 -21.05 -27.36 -15.02
N ASP A 134 -21.31 -26.22 -14.37
CA ASP A 134 -22.13 -26.14 -13.15
C ASP A 134 -23.56 -26.67 -13.39
N TYR A 135 -24.16 -26.38 -14.54
CA TYR A 135 -25.47 -26.94 -14.91
C TYR A 135 -25.43 -28.45 -15.10
N ILE A 136 -24.39 -28.98 -15.75
CA ILE A 136 -24.22 -30.42 -15.98
C ILE A 136 -24.00 -31.13 -14.65
N LEU A 137 -23.14 -30.62 -13.78
CA LEU A 137 -22.92 -31.17 -12.45
C LEU A 137 -24.19 -31.12 -11.60
N GLY A 138 -24.93 -30.00 -11.62
CA GLY A 138 -26.19 -29.87 -10.91
C GLY A 138 -27.25 -30.84 -11.42
N TRP A 139 -27.32 -31.05 -12.73
CA TRP A 139 -28.19 -32.07 -13.33
C TRP A 139 -27.77 -33.49 -12.91
N LEU A 140 -26.48 -33.82 -12.98
CA LEU A 140 -25.96 -35.13 -12.58
C LEU A 140 -26.20 -35.42 -11.09
N MET A 141 -26.01 -34.43 -10.22
CA MET A 141 -26.29 -34.53 -8.79
C MET A 141 -27.78 -34.80 -8.53
N LYS A 142 -28.69 -34.18 -9.30
CA LYS A 142 -30.13 -34.48 -9.22
C LYS A 142 -30.47 -35.91 -9.63
N PHE A 143 -29.73 -36.50 -10.57
CA PHE A 143 -29.88 -37.92 -10.94
C PHE A 143 -29.33 -38.90 -9.90
N ILE A 144 -28.41 -38.47 -9.04
CA ILE A 144 -27.77 -39.32 -8.02
C ILE A 144 -28.53 -39.26 -6.69
N ILE A 145 -29.00 -38.08 -6.31
CA ILE A 145 -29.73 -37.84 -5.05
C ILE A 145 -31.25 -38.02 -5.23
N GLY A 146 -31.74 -37.89 -6.46
CA GLY A 146 -33.11 -38.23 -6.86
C GLY A 146 -33.26 -39.71 -7.15
#